data_AF-A0A846NLU7-F1
#
_entry.id   AF-A0A846NLU7-F1
#
_cell.length_a   1.000
_cell.length_b   1.000
_cell.length_c   1.000
_cell.angle_alpha   90.00
_cell.angle_beta   90.00
_cell.angle_gamma   90.00
#
_symmetry.space_group_name_H-M   'P 1'
#
loop_
_entity.id
_entity.type
_entity.pdbx_description
1 polymer ?
#
loop_
_entity_poly.entity_id
_entity_poly.type
_entity_poly.pdbx_seq_one_letter_code
_entity_poly.pdbx_strand_id
1 'polypeptide(L)'
;MEMTKTTTAIKARRNLGQLLEEAFYRGDEFIIERAGKPMAVLIPIQEFERWQKQREKDFALFDEVRAKAKKVKPEKIEKEVTEVLTKIRKNA
;
A
#
# COMPACT_ATOMS: atom_id res chain seq x y z
N MET A 1 -15.70 7.81 -8.96
CA MET A 1 -15.60 7.00 -7.73
C MET A 1 -14.81 5.78 -8.12
N GLU A 2 -13.60 5.62 -7.58
CA GLU A 2 -12.88 4.35 -7.64
C GLU A 2 -13.78 3.28 -7.01
N MET A 3 -14.08 2.24 -7.78
CA MET A 3 -14.92 1.15 -7.32
C MET A 3 -14.13 -0.14 -7.49
N THR A 4 -13.72 -0.73 -6.37
CA THR A 4 -13.14 -2.06 -6.35
C THR A 4 -14.25 -3.10 -6.46
N LYS A 5 -14.20 -3.90 -7.52
CA LYS A 5 -15.17 -4.98 -7.80
C LYS A 5 -14.49 -6.33 -7.67
N THR A 6 -15.29 -7.37 -7.47
CA THR A 6 -14.81 -8.75 -7.46
C THR A 6 -15.35 -9.52 -8.66
N THR A 7 -14.49 -10.27 -9.34
CA THR A 7 -14.86 -11.13 -10.46
C THR A 7 -14.16 -12.48 -10.37
N THR A 8 -14.79 -13.54 -10.87
CA THR A 8 -14.16 -14.86 -10.91
C THR A 8 -13.18 -14.95 -12.08
N ALA A 9 -12.14 -15.77 -11.97
CA ALA A 9 -11.18 -16.02 -13.05
C ALA A 9 -11.84 -16.52 -14.35
N ILE A 10 -12.96 -17.24 -14.23
CA ILE A 10 -13.74 -17.69 -15.39
C ILE A 10 -14.44 -16.51 -16.08
N LYS A 11 -15.08 -15.62 -15.31
CA LYS A 11 -15.72 -14.41 -15.85
C LYS A 11 -14.68 -13.45 -16.43
N ALA A 12 -13.57 -13.23 -15.74
CA ALA A 12 -12.47 -12.40 -16.21
C ALA A 12 -11.90 -12.89 -17.55
N ARG A 13 -11.69 -14.21 -17.70
CA ARG A 13 -11.22 -14.79 -18.97
C ARG A 13 -12.18 -14.53 -20.13
N ARG A 14 -13.49 -14.62 -19.89
CA ARG A 14 -14.51 -14.42 -20.93
C ARG A 14 -14.68 -12.95 -21.32
N ASN A 15 -14.48 -12.04 -20.38
CA ASN A 15 -14.80 -10.62 -20.52
C ASN A 15 -13.56 -9.72 -20.39
N LEU A 16 -12.36 -10.21 -20.72
CA LEU A 16 -11.12 -9.49 -20.43
C LEU A 16 -11.07 -8.11 -21.11
N GLY A 17 -11.50 -8.01 -22.37
CA GLY A 17 -11.53 -6.73 -23.10
C GLY A 17 -12.36 -5.66 -22.39
N GLN A 18 -13.57 -6.02 -21.95
CA GLN A 18 -14.43 -5.12 -21.17
C GLN A 18 -13.75 -4.70 -19.86
N LEU A 19 -13.17 -5.64 -19.11
CA LEU A 19 -12.49 -5.30 -17.85
C LEU A 19 -11.33 -4.32 -18.05
N LEU A 20 -10.59 -4.44 -19.15
CA LEU A 20 -9.52 -3.51 -19.51
C LEU A 20 -10.07 -2.11 -19.84
N GLU A 21 -11.17 -2.03 -20.59
CA GLU A 21 -11.83 -0.74 -20.89
C GLU A 21 -12.36 -0.07 -19.62
N GLU A 22 -13.00 -0.85 -18.73
CA GLU A 22 -13.51 -0.35 -17.45
C GLU A 22 -12.37 0.16 -16.55
N ALA A 23 -11.26 -0.58 -16.47
CA ALA A 23 -10.07 -0.13 -15.74
C ALA A 23 -9.48 1.14 -16.36
N PHE A 24 -9.30 1.17 -17.69
CA PHE A 24 -8.65 2.30 -18.35
C PHE A 24 -9.50 3.58 -18.36
N TYR A 25 -10.77 3.49 -18.75
CA TYR A 25 -11.61 4.68 -18.94
C TYR A 25 -12.37 5.10 -17.69
N ARG A 26 -12.71 4.17 -16.79
CA ARG A 26 -13.49 4.48 -15.58
C ARG A 26 -12.67 4.48 -14.30
N GLY A 27 -11.44 3.98 -14.34
CA GLY A 27 -10.63 3.80 -13.14
C GLY A 27 -11.14 2.68 -12.24
N ASP A 28 -11.87 1.71 -12.79
CA ASP A 28 -12.35 0.57 -12.01
C ASP A 28 -11.19 -0.37 -11.65
N GLU A 29 -11.24 -0.94 -10.44
CA GLU A 29 -10.30 -1.97 -10.00
C GLU A 29 -11.02 -3.31 -9.82
N PHE A 30 -10.34 -4.41 -10.11
CA PHE A 30 -10.96 -5.74 -10.03
C PHE A 30 -10.10 -6.73 -9.27
N ILE A 31 -10.65 -7.29 -8.20
CA ILE A 31 -10.11 -8.48 -7.54
C ILE A 31 -10.57 -9.71 -8.33
N ILE A 32 -9.61 -10.48 -8.83
CA ILE A 32 -9.84 -11.72 -9.57
C ILE A 32 -9.70 -12.91 -8.62
N GLU A 33 -10.77 -13.69 -8.49
CA GLU A 33 -10.85 -14.82 -7.57
C GLU A 33 -10.99 -16.17 -8.28
N ARG A 34 -10.50 -17.23 -7.64
CA ARG A 34 -10.80 -18.62 -8.03
C ARG A 34 -11.23 -19.41 -6.81
N ALA A 35 -12.39 -20.07 -6.90
CA ALA A 35 -12.97 -20.81 -5.78
C ALA A 35 -13.05 -19.98 -4.47
N GLY A 36 -13.44 -18.70 -4.58
CA GLY A 36 -13.55 -17.78 -3.46
C GLY A 36 -12.21 -17.27 -2.90
N LYS A 37 -11.07 -17.64 -3.50
CA LYS A 37 -9.75 -17.14 -3.09
C LYS A 37 -9.29 -16.01 -4.02
N PRO A 38 -8.92 -14.82 -3.50
CA PRO A 38 -8.29 -13.77 -4.28
C PRO A 38 -6.94 -14.24 -4.84
N MET A 39 -6.73 -14.05 -6.13
CA MET A 39 -5.51 -14.48 -6.83
C MET A 39 -4.72 -13.33 -7.43
N ALA A 40 -5.40 -12.32 -7.97
CA ALA A 40 -4.77 -11.20 -8.65
C ALA A 40 -5.68 -9.97 -8.60
N VAL A 41 -5.13 -8.80 -8.93
CA VAL A 41 -5.89 -7.55 -9.11
C VAL A 41 -5.60 -6.99 -10.50
N LEU A 42 -6.63 -6.51 -11.18
CA LEU A 42 -6.50 -5.64 -12.35
C LEU A 42 -6.74 -4.20 -11.90
N ILE A 43 -5.79 -3.32 -12.17
CA ILE A 43 -5.86 -1.90 -11.85
C ILE A 43 -5.51 -1.07 -13.09
N PRO A 44 -5.89 0.22 -13.14
CA PRO A 44 -5.47 1.13 -14.19
C PRO A 44 -3.94 1.25 -14.24
N ILE A 45 -3.37 1.36 -15.45
CA ILE A 45 -1.90 1.42 -15.64
C ILE A 45 -1.28 2.63 -14.94
N GLN A 46 -1.96 3.77 -14.96
CA GLN A 46 -1.50 5.00 -14.34
C GLN A 46 -1.40 4.86 -12.81
N GLU A 47 -2.29 4.07 -12.21
CA GLU A 47 -2.28 3.83 -10.77
C GLU A 47 -1.18 2.85 -10.37
N PHE A 48 -0.96 1.80 -11.18
CA PHE A 48 0.19 0.93 -11.00
C PHE A 48 1.52 1.71 -11.06
N GLU A 49 1.69 2.59 -12.04
CA GLU A 49 2.89 3.44 -12.16
C GLU A 49 3.05 4.41 -10.99
N ARG A 50 1.94 4.99 -10.50
CA ARG A 50 1.94 5.85 -9.31
C ARG A 50 2.44 5.07 -8.10
N TRP A 51 1.92 3.86 -7.87
CA TRP A 51 2.34 3.01 -6.76
C TRP A 51 3.81 2.59 -6.87
N GLN A 52 4.30 2.28 -8.07
CA GLN A 52 5.72 1.97 -8.26
C GLN A 52 6.61 3.16 -7.90
N LYS A 53 6.30 4.35 -8.42
CA LYS A 53 7.05 5.58 -8.11
C LYS A 53 7.00 5.94 -6.63
N GLN A 54 5.84 5.78 -6.00
CA GLN A 54 5.68 6.05 -4.58
C GLN A 54 6.49 5.05 -3.75
N ARG A 55 6.42 3.76 -4.07
CA ARG A 55 7.20 2.72 -3.39
C ARG A 55 8.70 3.00 -3.45
N GLU A 56 9.23 3.39 -4.61
CA GLU A 56 10.64 3.77 -4.75
C GLU A 56 11.03 4.94 -3.84
N LYS A 57 10.20 5.99 -3.81
CA LYS A 57 10.41 7.16 -2.94
C LYS A 57 10.33 6.79 -1.45
N ASP A 58 9.36 5.97 -1.09
CA ASP A 58 9.16 5.54 0.29
C ASP A 58 10.34 4.70 0.77
N PHE A 59 10.84 3.77 -0.05
CA PHE A 59 12.04 3.00 0.28
C PHE A 59 13.27 3.88 0.47
N ALA A 60 13.49 4.88 -0.39
CA ALA A 60 14.59 5.82 -0.23
C ALA A 60 14.50 6.61 1.08
N LEU A 61 13.30 7.03 1.48
CA LEU A 61 13.07 7.69 2.76
C LEU A 61 13.33 6.75 3.95
N PHE A 62 12.86 5.50 3.90
CA PHE A 62 13.12 4.52 4.94
C PHE A 62 14.61 4.23 5.11
N ASP A 63 15.35 4.13 4.02
CA ASP A 63 16.80 3.94 4.06
C ASP A 63 17.52 5.14 4.68
N GLU A 64 17.09 6.36 4.37
CA GLU A 64 17.63 7.58 5.00
C GLU A 64 17.36 7.61 6.51
N VAL A 65 16.12 7.33 6.92
CA VAL A 65 15.72 7.24 8.33
C VAL A 65 16.52 6.16 9.04
N ARG A 66 16.68 4.97 8.44
CA ARG A 66 17.45 3.86 8.99
C ARG A 66 18.93 4.17 9.10
N ALA A 67 19.51 4.88 8.13
CA ALA A 67 20.90 5.33 8.17
C ALA A 67 21.14 6.34 9.30
N LYS A 68 20.21 7.27 9.53
CA LYS A 68 20.26 8.20 10.68
C LYS A 68 20.07 7.45 12.01
N ALA A 69 19.15 6.48 12.05
CA ALA A 69 18.87 5.68 13.25
C ALA A 69 20.02 4.73 13.64
N LYS A 70 20.82 4.22 12.68
CA LYS A 70 22.02 3.41 12.99
C LYS A 70 23.02 4.10 13.91
N LYS A 71 23.01 5.43 13.99
CA LYS A 71 23.88 6.22 14.87
C LYS A 71 23.37 6.31 16.30
N VAL A 72 22.17 5.81 16.59
CA VAL A 72 21.52 5.90 17.90
C VAL A 72 21.28 4.49 18.43
N LYS A 73 21.76 4.24 19.65
CA LYS A 73 21.54 2.95 20.32
C LYS A 73 20.06 2.80 20.72
N PRO A 74 19.44 1.61 20.55
CA PRO A 74 18.04 1.38 20.90
C PRO A 74 17.70 1.78 22.33
N GLU A 75 18.58 1.51 23.30
CA GLU A 75 18.33 1.79 24.71
C GLU A 75 18.21 3.31 25.00
N LYS A 76 18.88 4.15 24.19
CA LYS A 76 18.80 5.61 24.33
C LYS A 76 17.44 6.14 23.83
N ILE A 77 16.92 5.56 22.75
CA ILE A 77 15.61 5.91 22.19
C ILE A 77 14.50 5.53 23.19
N GLU A 78 14.56 4.30 23.74
CA GLU A 78 13.59 3.84 24.73
C GLU A 78 13.55 4.73 25.97
N LYS A 79 14.73 5.17 26.44
CA LYS A 79 14.84 6.09 27.57
C LYS A 79 14.22 7.45 27.26
N GLU A 80 14.55 8.05 26.12
CA GLU A 80 14.01 9.35 25.70
C GLU A 80 12.48 9.31 25.51
N VAL A 81 11.94 8.24 24.89
CA VAL A 81 10.50 8.05 24.72
C VAL A 81 9.80 7.90 26.08
N THR A 82 10.37 7.12 26.99
CA THR A 82 9.82 6.92 28.34
C THR A 82 9.79 8.23 29.14
N GLU A 83 10.84 9.04 29.04
CA GLU A 83 10.91 10.35 29.67
C GLU A 83 9.87 11.34 29.11
N VAL A 84 9.60 11.31 27.80
CA VAL A 84 8.54 12.13 27.20
C VAL A 84 7.15 11.65 27.62
N LEU A 85 6.88 10.34 27.59
CA LEU A 85 5.59 9.77 28.00
C LEU A 85 5.27 10.05 29.48
N THR A 86 6.28 9.99 30.35
CA THR A 86 6.11 10.31 31.78
C THR A 86 5.86 11.80 32.01
N LYS A 87 6.45 12.70 31.21
CA LYS A 87 6.14 14.14 31.27
C LYS A 87 4.72 14.45 30.82
N ILE A 88 4.24 13.81 29.75
CA ILE A 88 2.86 14.00 29.26
C ILE A 88 1.85 13.51 30.30
N ARG A 89 2.08 12.33 30.89
CA ARG A 89 1.20 11.74 31.91
C ARG A 89 1.17 12.50 33.24
N LYS A 90 2.20 13.30 33.54
CA LYS A 90 2.24 14.15 34.76
C LYS A 90 1.54 15.50 34.57
N ASN A 91 1.25 15.89 33.34
CA ASN A 91 0.60 17.15 32.98
C ASN A 91 -0.87 16.97 32.56
N ALA A 92 -1.42 15.76 32.70
CA ALA A 92 -2.83 15.42 32.52
C ALA A 92 -3.45 15.14 33.89
#